data_AF-A0A7S1WH91-F1
#
_entry.id   AF-A0A7S1WH91-F1
#
_cell.length_a   1.000
_cell.length_b   1.000
_cell.length_c   1.000
_cell.angle_alpha   90.00
_cell.angle_beta   90.00
_cell.angle_gamma   90.00
#
_symmetry.space_group_name_H-M   'P 1'
#
loop_
_entity.id
_entity.type
_entity.pdbx_description
1 polymer ?
#
loop_
_entity_poly.entity_id
_entity_poly.type
_entity_poly.pdbx_seq_one_letter_code
_entity_poly.pdbx_strand_id
1 'polypeptide(L)'
;PKGQQDAECVSWFINFPRDLEPVFNARVLPRKKADKASATPTYVWDPRGGMSIAMALTGGLIPGLAELNARYGPFNRTRMLELHPADQFVDECAQEWAGYCEMLKEADDDRPYPPYPYTKEYVKELCARNDREGEEEMARQLSR
;
A
#
# COMPACT_ATOMS: atom_id res chain seq x y z
N PRO A 1 0.97 6.37 -1.70
CA PRO A 1 0.76 7.46 -0.72
C PRO A 1 -0.49 7.21 0.13
N LYS A 2 -0.45 7.44 1.45
CA LYS A 2 -1.55 7.11 2.38
C LYS A 2 -2.92 7.68 1.96
N GLY A 3 -2.95 8.91 1.44
CA GLY A 3 -4.19 9.56 1.00
C GLY A 3 -4.87 8.91 -0.22
N GLN A 4 -4.12 8.21 -1.08
CA GLN A 4 -4.71 7.50 -2.22
C GLN A 4 -5.44 6.23 -1.76
N GLN A 5 -4.89 5.51 -0.80
CA GLN A 5 -5.49 4.31 -0.23
C GLN A 5 -6.79 4.62 0.53
N ASP A 6 -6.79 5.71 1.30
CA ASP A 6 -7.99 6.17 2.01
C ASP A 6 -9.10 6.55 1.02
N ALA A 7 -8.75 7.19 -0.11
CA ALA A 7 -9.70 7.52 -1.17
C ALA A 7 -10.24 6.26 -1.88
N GLU A 8 -9.37 5.28 -2.15
CA GLU A 8 -9.76 4.00 -2.76
C GLU A 8 -10.74 3.24 -1.85
N CYS A 9 -10.49 3.16 -0.53
CA CYS A 9 -11.39 2.58 0.44
C CYS A 9 -12.77 3.25 0.49
N VAL A 10 -12.81 4.59 0.40
CA VAL A 10 -14.08 5.34 0.38
C VAL A 10 -14.81 5.15 -0.95
N SER A 11 -14.07 5.12 -2.06
CA SER A 11 -14.62 4.91 -3.40
C SER A 11 -15.10 3.48 -3.66
N TRP A 12 -14.63 2.50 -2.88
CA TRP A 12 -15.01 1.09 -3.00
C TRP A 12 -16.53 0.92 -3.01
N PHE A 13 -17.22 1.60 -2.12
CA PHE A 13 -18.68 1.50 -1.98
C PHE A 13 -19.46 2.14 -3.13
N ILE A 14 -18.82 3.02 -3.90
CA ILE A 14 -19.40 3.57 -5.13
C ILE A 14 -19.33 2.52 -6.23
N ASN A 15 -18.21 1.81 -6.33
CA ASN A 15 -17.96 0.82 -7.38
C ASN A 15 -18.61 -0.55 -7.08
N PHE A 16 -18.67 -0.94 -5.80
CA PHE A 16 -19.14 -2.24 -5.31
C PHE A 16 -20.19 -2.09 -4.20
N PRO A 17 -21.37 -1.49 -4.47
CA PRO A 17 -22.35 -1.18 -3.43
C PRO A 17 -22.92 -2.43 -2.73
N ARG A 18 -22.89 -3.60 -3.38
CA ARG A 18 -23.37 -4.87 -2.79
C ARG A 18 -22.49 -5.38 -1.65
N ASP A 19 -21.23 -4.94 -1.59
CA ASP A 19 -20.33 -5.31 -0.49
C ASP A 19 -20.73 -4.69 0.84
N LEU A 20 -21.72 -3.78 0.86
CA LEU A 20 -22.34 -3.30 2.09
C LEU A 20 -23.33 -4.29 2.70
N GLU A 21 -23.84 -5.28 1.96
CA GLU A 21 -24.82 -6.23 2.46
C GLU A 21 -24.32 -7.01 3.69
N PRO A 22 -23.10 -7.59 3.71
CA PRO A 22 -22.54 -8.22 4.90
C PRO A 22 -22.46 -7.27 6.10
N VAL A 23 -22.10 -6.00 5.86
CA VAL A 23 -21.96 -4.97 6.90
C VAL A 23 -23.33 -4.65 7.53
N PHE A 24 -24.36 -4.48 6.71
CA PHE A 24 -25.73 -4.24 7.20
C PHE A 24 -26.29 -5.45 7.94
N ASN A 25 -26.05 -6.66 7.43
CA ASN A 25 -26.49 -7.90 8.06
C ASN A 25 -25.82 -8.15 9.41
N ALA A 26 -24.52 -7.84 9.52
CA ALA A 26 -23.74 -8.02 10.74
C ALA A 26 -24.12 -7.03 11.86
N ARG A 27 -24.78 -5.91 11.52
CA ARG A 27 -25.20 -4.85 12.48
C ARG A 27 -24.05 -4.33 13.37
N VAL A 28 -22.82 -4.38 12.87
CA VAL A 28 -21.62 -3.95 13.60
C VAL A 28 -21.43 -2.43 13.60
N LEU A 29 -22.07 -1.72 12.67
CA LEU A 29 -21.93 -0.27 12.58
C LEU A 29 -22.69 0.42 13.71
N PRO A 30 -22.04 1.34 14.45
CA PRO A 30 -22.70 2.11 15.49
C PRO A 30 -23.83 2.96 14.90
N ARG A 31 -24.90 3.12 15.65
CA ARG A 31 -26.02 4.01 15.31
C ARG A 31 -25.97 5.24 16.20
N LYS A 32 -25.94 6.42 15.59
CA LYS A 32 -25.99 7.70 16.31
C LYS A 32 -27.40 8.26 16.32
N LYS A 33 -27.86 8.68 17.50
CA LYS A 33 -29.10 9.45 17.67
C LYS A 33 -28.76 10.94 17.77
N ALA A 34 -29.72 11.78 17.42
CA ALA A 34 -29.59 13.22 17.59
C ALA A 34 -29.36 13.54 19.08
N ASP A 35 -28.25 14.23 19.36
CA ASP A 35 -27.99 14.78 20.67
C ASP A 35 -28.54 16.21 20.71
N LYS A 36 -29.60 16.41 21.49
CA LYS A 36 -30.25 17.72 21.61
C LYS A 36 -29.39 18.72 22.39
N ALA A 37 -28.40 18.26 23.16
CA ALA A 37 -27.56 19.12 24.00
C ALA A 37 -26.39 19.73 23.23
N SER A 38 -25.69 18.97 22.39
CA SER A 38 -24.53 19.47 21.64
C SER A 38 -24.90 20.28 20.40
N ALA A 39 -26.17 20.30 19.97
CA ALA A 39 -26.66 20.93 18.74
C ALA A 39 -25.92 20.48 17.45
N THR A 40 -25.07 19.45 17.54
CA THR A 40 -24.28 18.94 16.41
C THR A 40 -25.15 18.02 15.56
N PRO A 41 -25.11 18.14 14.22
CA PRO A 41 -25.88 17.26 13.35
C PRO A 41 -25.48 15.79 13.49
N THR A 42 -26.45 14.88 13.35
CA THR A 42 -26.27 13.43 13.54
C THR A 42 -25.25 12.80 12.58
N TYR A 43 -25.00 13.41 11.42
CA TYR A 43 -24.01 12.94 10.45
C TYR A 43 -22.56 13.24 10.86
N VAL A 44 -22.34 14.11 11.85
CA VAL A 44 -21.02 14.41 12.38
C VAL A 44 -20.66 13.36 13.41
N TRP A 45 -19.66 12.53 13.11
CA TRP A 45 -19.16 11.52 14.04
C TRP A 45 -18.10 12.09 14.98
N ASP A 46 -18.11 11.65 16.23
CA ASP A 46 -17.00 11.92 17.13
C ASP A 46 -15.78 11.06 16.73
N PRO A 47 -14.55 11.45 17.11
CA PRO A 47 -13.35 10.71 16.71
C PRO A 47 -13.36 9.23 17.09
N ARG A 48 -13.97 8.87 18.24
CA ARG A 48 -14.05 7.45 18.66
C ARG A 48 -15.05 6.69 17.81
N GLY A 49 -16.24 7.27 17.59
CA GLY A 49 -17.25 6.71 16.69
C GLY A 49 -16.72 6.53 15.27
N GLY A 50 -16.01 7.53 14.74
CA GLY A 50 -15.35 7.45 13.43
C GLY A 50 -14.31 6.33 13.36
N MET A 51 -13.49 6.17 14.40
CA MET A 51 -12.50 5.09 14.46
C MET A 51 -13.14 3.69 14.51
N SER A 52 -14.22 3.52 15.28
CA SER A 52 -14.97 2.26 15.32
C SER A 52 -15.60 1.90 13.97
N ILE A 53 -16.13 2.90 13.25
CA ILE A 53 -16.67 2.71 11.89
C ILE A 53 -15.55 2.29 10.94
N ALA A 54 -14.41 2.99 10.96
CA ALA A 54 -13.27 2.66 10.11
C ALA A 54 -12.81 1.22 10.34
N MET A 55 -12.61 0.80 11.60
CA MET A 55 -12.22 -0.57 11.92
C MET A 55 -13.26 -1.61 11.48
N ALA A 56 -14.56 -1.32 11.62
CA ALA A 56 -15.60 -2.26 11.19
C ALA A 56 -15.61 -2.45 9.67
N LEU A 57 -15.37 -1.38 8.89
CA LEU A 57 -15.37 -1.44 7.43
C LEU A 57 -14.08 -2.05 6.87
N THR A 58 -12.92 -1.75 7.46
CA THR A 58 -11.61 -2.18 6.95
C THR A 58 -11.04 -3.41 7.66
N GLY A 59 -11.76 -3.96 8.64
CA GLY A 59 -11.31 -5.02 9.55
C GLY A 59 -11.68 -6.45 9.14
N GLY A 60 -12.10 -6.69 7.89
CA GLY A 60 -12.29 -8.07 7.38
C GLY A 60 -13.70 -8.45 6.95
N LEU A 61 -14.73 -7.64 7.24
CA LEU A 61 -16.11 -7.94 6.81
C LEU A 61 -16.31 -7.87 5.29
N ILE A 62 -15.45 -7.08 4.64
CA ILE A 62 -15.42 -6.94 3.19
C ILE A 62 -14.03 -7.40 2.74
N PRO A 63 -13.91 -8.58 2.13
CA PRO A 63 -12.63 -9.15 1.74
C PRO A 63 -11.78 -8.21 0.88
N GLY A 64 -12.39 -7.52 -0.10
CA GLY A 64 -11.67 -6.61 -0.98
C GLY A 64 -11.11 -5.36 -0.26
N LEU A 65 -11.86 -4.80 0.70
CA LEU A 65 -11.35 -3.71 1.54
C LEU A 65 -10.30 -4.19 2.53
N ALA A 66 -10.45 -5.41 3.04
CA ALA A 66 -9.45 -6.01 3.93
C ALA A 66 -8.13 -6.20 3.19
N GLU A 67 -8.15 -6.66 1.95
CA GLU A 67 -6.96 -6.78 1.10
C GLU A 67 -6.34 -5.41 0.78
N LEU A 68 -7.15 -4.42 0.40
CA LEU A 68 -6.67 -3.06 0.19
C LEU A 68 -6.05 -2.46 1.45
N ASN A 69 -6.62 -2.75 2.62
CA ASN A 69 -6.16 -2.23 3.91
C ASN A 69 -4.97 -3.03 4.51
N ALA A 70 -4.74 -4.27 4.06
CA ALA A 70 -3.72 -5.16 4.65
C ALA A 70 -2.30 -4.58 4.58
N ARG A 71 -2.05 -3.54 3.74
CA ARG A 71 -0.75 -2.87 3.47
C ARG A 71 0.34 -3.78 2.90
N TYR A 72 0.32 -5.05 3.28
CA TYR A 72 1.04 -6.16 2.73
C TYR A 72 0.02 -7.06 2.03
N GLY A 73 0.18 -7.21 0.73
CA GLY A 73 -0.74 -7.99 -0.09
C GLY A 73 -0.25 -8.07 -1.53
N PRO A 74 -0.62 -9.14 -2.26
CA PRO A 74 -0.19 -9.35 -3.63
C PRO A 74 -0.55 -8.16 -4.51
N PHE A 75 -1.68 -7.48 -4.25
CA PHE A 75 -2.10 -6.32 -5.03
C PHE A 75 -1.07 -5.18 -5.06
N ASN A 76 -0.59 -4.69 -3.91
CA ASN A 76 0.39 -3.60 -3.87
C ASN A 76 1.72 -4.03 -4.50
N ARG A 77 2.14 -5.28 -4.24
CA ARG A 77 3.38 -5.84 -4.78
C ARG A 77 3.32 -5.94 -6.31
N THR A 78 2.25 -6.55 -6.83
CA THR A 78 1.99 -6.68 -8.28
C THR A 78 1.87 -5.32 -8.94
N ARG A 79 1.08 -4.41 -8.38
CA ARG A 79 0.98 -3.03 -8.88
C ARG A 79 2.34 -2.35 -8.98
N MET A 80 3.19 -2.50 -7.97
CA MET A 80 4.53 -1.88 -7.99
C MET A 80 5.42 -2.47 -9.08
N LEU A 81 5.38 -3.79 -9.30
CA LEU A 81 6.13 -4.46 -10.37
C LEU A 81 5.63 -4.12 -11.78
N GLU A 82 4.31 -3.98 -11.94
CA GLU A 82 3.71 -3.64 -13.23
C GLU A 82 3.96 -2.18 -13.60
N LEU A 83 3.85 -1.26 -12.64
CA LEU A 83 4.08 0.17 -12.86
C LEU A 83 5.57 0.53 -12.97
N HIS A 84 6.46 -0.27 -12.38
CA HIS A 84 7.91 -0.04 -12.39
C HIS A 84 8.62 -1.33 -12.82
N PRO A 85 8.65 -1.63 -14.14
CA PRO A 85 9.33 -2.82 -14.64
C PRO A 85 10.79 -2.83 -14.19
N ALA A 86 11.22 -3.92 -13.55
CA ALA A 86 12.54 -4.01 -12.92
C ALA A 86 13.69 -3.72 -13.89
N ASP A 87 13.57 -4.13 -15.16
CA ASP A 87 14.60 -3.88 -16.17
C ASP A 87 14.75 -2.40 -16.49
N GLN A 88 13.63 -1.67 -16.62
CA GLN A 88 13.65 -0.23 -16.86
C GLN A 88 14.18 0.53 -15.65
N PHE A 89 13.77 0.12 -14.45
CA PHE A 89 14.27 0.69 -13.21
C PHE A 89 15.81 0.56 -13.09
N VAL A 90 16.37 -0.62 -13.39
CA VAL A 90 17.82 -0.82 -13.35
C VAL A 90 18.54 0.02 -14.41
N ASP A 91 17.98 0.14 -15.62
CA ASP A 91 18.54 0.98 -16.67
C ASP A 91 18.58 2.47 -16.26
N GLU A 92 17.50 2.98 -15.67
CA GLU A 92 17.42 4.35 -15.15
C GLU A 92 18.42 4.57 -14.01
N CYS A 93 18.55 3.64 -13.06
CA CYS A 93 19.54 3.75 -11.98
C CYS A 93 20.98 3.70 -12.51
N ALA A 94 21.26 2.89 -13.53
CA ALA A 94 22.58 2.84 -14.16
C ALA A 94 22.91 4.16 -14.88
N GLN A 95 21.91 4.78 -15.51
CA GLN A 95 22.05 6.10 -16.13
C GLN A 95 22.30 7.19 -15.08
N GLU A 96 21.57 7.19 -13.96
CA GLU A 96 21.77 8.14 -12.86
C GLU A 96 23.15 7.97 -12.23
N TRP A 97 23.60 6.72 -12.06
CA TRP A 97 24.96 6.40 -11.59
C TRP A 97 26.05 6.99 -12.50
N ALA A 98 25.88 6.88 -13.82
CA ALA A 98 26.79 7.51 -14.77
C ALA A 98 26.81 9.03 -14.61
N GLY A 99 25.64 9.66 -14.42
CA GLY A 99 25.53 11.08 -14.12
C GLY A 99 26.30 11.50 -12.85
N TYR A 100 26.20 10.73 -11.76
CA TYR A 100 27.00 10.99 -10.56
C TYR A 100 28.51 10.86 -10.82
N CYS A 101 28.93 9.90 -11.64
CA CYS A 101 30.34 9.75 -12.02
C CYS A 101 30.84 10.95 -12.83
N GLU A 102 30.01 11.49 -13.73
CA GLU A 102 30.30 12.71 -14.49
C GLU A 102 30.45 13.92 -13.56
N MET A 103 29.53 14.11 -12.62
CA MET A 103 29.61 15.20 -11.63
C MET A 103 30.90 15.15 -10.79
N LEU A 104 31.37 13.94 -10.46
CA LEU A 104 32.64 13.77 -9.73
C LEU A 104 33.86 14.11 -10.61
N LYS A 105 33.82 13.81 -11.92
CA LYS A 105 34.87 14.25 -12.86
C LYS A 105 34.96 15.75 -12.96
N GLU A 106 33.82 16.43 -13.04
CA GLU A 106 33.76 17.88 -13.08
C GLU A 106 34.33 18.51 -11.80
N ALA A 107 34.31 17.77 -10.68
CA ALA A 107 34.91 18.14 -9.41
C ALA A 107 36.39 17.72 -9.26
N ASP A 108 37.09 17.46 -10.37
CA ASP A 108 38.53 17.15 -10.42
C ASP A 108 38.91 15.76 -9.83
N ASP A 109 37.99 14.79 -9.86
CA ASP A 109 38.29 13.38 -9.51
C ASP A 109 38.87 12.60 -10.70
N ASP A 110 40.14 12.24 -10.67
CA ASP A 110 40.80 11.52 -11.77
C ASP A 110 40.53 10.01 -11.83
N ARG A 111 39.84 9.42 -10.86
CA ARG A 111 39.59 7.96 -10.82
C ARG A 111 38.70 7.49 -11.99
N PRO A 112 38.88 6.25 -12.51
CA PRO A 112 38.02 5.71 -13.56
C PRO A 112 36.58 5.52 -13.05
N TYR A 113 35.61 5.50 -13.97
CA TYR A 113 34.20 5.35 -13.61
C TYR A 113 33.99 3.96 -13.01
N PRO A 114 33.50 3.85 -11.76
CA PRO A 114 33.14 2.56 -11.23
C PRO A 114 31.98 1.97 -12.03
N PRO A 115 32.01 0.67 -12.37
CA PRO A 115 30.87 0.02 -13.00
C PRO A 115 29.67 0.03 -12.05
N TYR A 116 28.47 0.18 -12.61
CA TYR A 116 27.23 0.11 -11.82
C TYR A 116 27.11 -1.27 -11.14
N PRO A 117 26.90 -1.34 -9.81
CA PRO A 117 27.05 -2.60 -9.07
C PRO A 117 25.86 -3.57 -9.20
N TYR A 118 24.72 -3.14 -9.75
CA TYR A 118 23.50 -3.96 -9.80
C TYR A 118 23.16 -4.37 -11.24
N THR A 119 23.11 -5.67 -11.51
CA THR A 119 22.60 -6.20 -12.78
C THR A 119 21.10 -6.43 -12.72
N LYS A 120 20.46 -6.53 -13.89
CA LYS A 120 19.02 -6.84 -14.02
C LYS A 120 18.68 -8.18 -13.38
N GLU A 121 19.51 -9.19 -13.62
CA GLU A 121 19.38 -10.53 -13.06
C GLU A 121 19.48 -10.49 -11.53
N TYR A 122 20.47 -9.77 -11.00
CA TYR A 122 20.65 -9.65 -9.56
C TYR A 122 19.46 -8.98 -8.86
N VAL A 123 18.91 -7.91 -9.46
CA VAL A 123 17.72 -7.24 -8.92
C VAL A 123 16.47 -8.13 -9.00
N LYS A 124 16.30 -8.89 -10.09
CA LYS A 124 15.23 -9.89 -10.21
C LYS A 124 15.35 -10.98 -9.13
N GLU A 125 16.56 -11.46 -8.86
CA GLU A 125 16.83 -12.43 -7.78
C GLU A 125 16.53 -11.84 -6.40
N LEU A 126 16.88 -10.58 -6.16
CA LEU A 126 16.53 -9.87 -4.92
C LEU A 126 15.02 -9.78 -4.72
N CYS A 127 14.28 -9.41 -5.77
CA CYS A 127 12.82 -9.39 -5.74
C CYS A 127 12.23 -10.77 -5.44
N ALA A 128 12.69 -11.81 -6.14
CA ALA A 128 12.21 -13.17 -5.93
C ALA A 128 12.52 -13.70 -4.51
N ARG A 129 13.68 -13.33 -3.95
CA ARG A 129 14.02 -13.65 -2.56
C ARG A 129 13.07 -12.96 -1.59
N ASN A 130 12.77 -11.68 -1.80
CA ASN A 130 11.83 -10.93 -0.97
C ASN A 130 10.43 -11.54 -1.01
N ASP A 131 9.96 -11.95 -2.19
CA ASP A 131 8.66 -12.60 -2.36
C ASP A 131 8.59 -13.91 -1.55
N ARG A 132 9.61 -14.76 -1.65
CA ARG A 132 9.70 -16.01 -0.89
C ARG A 132 9.72 -15.78 0.62
N GLU A 133 10.54 -14.86 1.11
CA GLU A 133 10.59 -14.50 2.53
C GLU A 133 9.21 -13.99 3.03
N GLY A 134 8.53 -13.22 2.18
CA GLY A 134 7.18 -12.76 2.40
C GLY A 134 6.14 -13.88 2.53
N GLU A 135 6.17 -14.84 1.61
CA GLU A 135 5.29 -16.02 1.63
C GLU A 135 5.52 -16.88 2.87
N GLU A 136 6.79 -17.13 3.23
CA GLU A 136 7.16 -17.90 4.41
C GLU A 136 6.69 -17.25 5.72
N GLU A 137 6.78 -15.92 5.82
CA GLU A 137 6.32 -15.18 6.99
C GLU A 137 4.79 -15.17 7.08
N MET A 138 4.08 -15.01 5.96
CA MET A 138 2.62 -15.16 5.94
C MET A 138 2.18 -16.56 6.36
N ALA A 139 2.84 -17.61 5.86
CA ALA A 139 2.56 -18.99 6.26
C ALA A 139 2.79 -19.21 7.76
N ARG A 140 3.88 -18.64 8.31
CA ARG A 140 4.14 -18.65 9.76
C ARG A 140 3.03 -18.00 10.56
N GLN A 141 2.53 -16.85 10.13
CA GLN A 141 1.45 -16.13 10.81
C GLN A 141 0.11 -16.89 10.75
N LEU A 142 -0.18 -17.57 9.65
CA LEU A 142 -1.40 -18.39 9.51
C LEU A 142 -1.36 -19.70 10.33
N SER A 143 -0.16 -20.20 10.66
CA SER A 143 0.03 -21.40 11.48
C SER A 143 -0.02 -21.16 13.00
N ARG A 144 -0.17 -19.91 13.44
CA ARG A 144 -0.28 -19.51 14.85
C ARG A 144 -1.73 -19.29 15.26
#